data_AF-A0A3A4ZL17-F1
#
_entry.id   AF-A0A3A4ZL17-F1
#
_cell.length_a   1.000
_cell.length_b   1.000
_cell.length_c   1.000
_cell.angle_alpha   90.00
_cell.angle_beta   90.00
_cell.angle_gamma   90.00
#
_symmetry.space_group_name_H-M   'P 1'
#
loop_
_entity.id
_entity.type
_entity.pdbx_description
1 polymer ?
#
loop_
_entity_poly.entity_id
_entity_poly.type
_entity_poly.pdbx_seq_one_letter_code
_entity_poly.pdbx_strand_id
1 'polypeptide(L)'
;MFTALLVGTLLLAQGTDATTSVQNRVEQRIENRVEVRTNVQEVLQEAREARVEARENLRLQLTQIKDERKQQIVESAMERIQSMNDRWVAHWENVLERLAGILDKVEIRADESSLSATDKLSIEALISSARDAIAAASMSVNTQASKVYNIEITDESTLGSNMKAVMAQLRDDTRNVIEDINVARKAVAEVLSALKSMLPTLSS
;
A
#
# COMPACT_ATOMS: atom_id res chain seq x y z
N MET A 1 -7.15 -25.63 8.87
CA MET A 1 -6.28 -24.75 9.69
C MET A 1 -5.02 -24.49 8.88
N PHE A 2 -4.98 -23.38 8.12
CA PHE A 2 -3.83 -23.03 7.30
C PHE A 2 -2.92 -22.10 8.10
N THR A 3 -1.75 -22.61 8.46
CA THR A 3 -0.63 -21.82 8.99
C THR A 3 0.04 -21.09 7.84
N ALA A 4 -0.38 -19.86 7.57
CA ALA A 4 0.38 -18.92 6.76
C ALA A 4 1.33 -18.16 7.69
N LEU A 5 2.46 -18.79 8.01
CA LEU A 5 3.58 -18.15 8.70
C LEU A 5 4.70 -18.01 7.68
N LEU A 6 4.52 -17.10 6.72
CA LEU A 6 5.62 -16.50 5.98
C LEU A 6 5.74 -15.05 6.47
N VAL A 7 6.16 -14.93 7.72
CA VAL A 7 6.79 -13.69 8.19
C VAL A 7 8.02 -13.53 7.31
N GLY A 8 7.92 -12.68 6.30
CA GLY A 8 9.10 -12.18 5.59
C GLY A 8 9.97 -11.52 6.65
N THR A 9 10.91 -12.28 7.19
CA THR A 9 12.00 -11.77 8.00
C THR A 9 12.68 -10.71 7.16
N LEU A 10 12.38 -9.46 7.48
CA LEU A 10 13.21 -8.32 7.15
C LEU A 10 14.60 -8.68 7.72
N LEU A 11 15.45 -9.24 6.86
CA LEU A 11 16.84 -9.41 7.17
C LEU A 11 17.38 -7.99 7.24
N LEU A 12 17.45 -7.46 8.46
CA LEU A 12 18.31 -6.35 8.80
C LEU A 12 19.72 -6.79 8.42
N ALA A 13 20.11 -6.48 7.19
CA ALA A 13 21.50 -6.39 6.82
C ALA A 13 22.09 -5.23 7.64
N GLN A 14 22.51 -5.57 8.86
CA GLN A 14 23.54 -4.85 9.59
C GLN A 14 24.84 -5.04 8.79
N GLY A 15 24.93 -4.34 7.66
CA GLY A 15 26.13 -4.18 6.86
C GLY A 15 26.81 -2.91 7.29
N THR A 16 27.83 -3.06 8.13
CA THR A 16 28.81 -2.06 8.48
C THR A 16 29.58 -1.64 7.22
N ASP A 17 29.16 -0.56 6.57
CA ASP A 17 30.04 0.24 5.70
C ASP A 17 29.67 1.71 5.85
N ALA A 18 30.35 2.40 6.76
CA ALA A 18 30.21 3.83 7.00
C ALA A 18 30.73 4.71 5.83
N THR A 19 30.92 4.13 4.64
CA THR A 19 31.49 4.80 3.45
C THR A 19 30.73 4.47 2.16
N THR A 20 29.44 4.15 2.25
CA THR A 20 28.59 4.04 1.05
C THR A 20 28.02 5.43 0.72
N SER A 21 28.31 5.94 -0.48
CA SER A 21 27.81 7.25 -0.93
C SER A 21 26.28 7.30 -0.89
N VAL A 22 25.70 8.50 -0.72
CA VAL A 22 24.24 8.70 -0.77
C VAL A 22 23.65 8.16 -2.08
N GLN A 23 24.40 8.28 -3.18
CA GLN A 23 24.03 7.70 -4.48
C GLN A 23 23.85 6.18 -4.42
N ASN A 24 24.83 5.44 -3.87
CA ASN A 24 24.74 3.98 -3.75
C ASN A 24 23.55 3.56 -2.85
N ARG A 25 23.26 4.29 -1.77
CA ARG A 25 22.09 4.04 -0.92
C ARG A 25 20.78 4.26 -1.68
N VAL A 26 20.71 5.30 -2.52
CA VAL A 26 19.55 5.56 -3.39
C VAL A 26 19.39 4.44 -4.42
N GLU A 27 20.47 3.97 -5.04
CA GLU A 27 20.45 2.87 -6.00
C GLU A 27 19.92 1.56 -5.39
N GLN A 28 20.44 1.15 -4.23
CA GLN A 28 19.93 -0.01 -3.50
C GLN A 28 18.43 0.11 -3.18
N ARG A 29 17.97 1.32 -2.83
CA ARG A 29 16.54 1.57 -2.59
C ARG A 29 15.71 1.51 -3.87
N ILE A 30 16.26 1.91 -5.02
CA ILE A 30 15.59 1.75 -6.31
C ILE A 30 15.40 0.27 -6.61
N GLU A 31 16.43 -0.55 -6.42
CA GLU A 31 16.37 -2.01 -6.61
C GLU A 31 15.34 -2.66 -5.69
N ASN A 32 15.41 -2.36 -4.39
CA ASN A 32 14.44 -2.89 -3.41
C ASN A 32 12.99 -2.51 -3.75
N ARG A 33 12.76 -1.32 -4.33
CA ARG A 33 11.41 -0.93 -4.78
C ARG A 33 10.91 -1.76 -5.95
N VAL A 34 11.79 -2.18 -6.86
CA VAL A 34 11.42 -3.09 -7.95
C VAL A 34 10.98 -4.44 -7.37
N GLU A 35 11.71 -4.96 -6.38
CA GLU A 35 11.33 -6.21 -5.69
C GLU A 35 9.97 -6.08 -4.98
N VAL A 36 9.78 -5.02 -4.19
CA VAL A 36 8.50 -4.76 -3.50
C VAL A 36 7.33 -4.67 -4.49
N ARG A 37 7.53 -4.00 -5.62
CA ARG A 37 6.53 -3.89 -6.69
C ARG A 37 6.19 -5.24 -7.30
N THR A 38 7.20 -6.07 -7.59
CA THR A 38 7.00 -7.43 -8.09
C THR A 38 6.18 -8.25 -7.09
N ASN A 39 6.53 -8.19 -5.81
CA ASN A 39 5.81 -8.91 -4.76
C ASN A 39 4.33 -8.49 -4.67
N VAL A 40 4.03 -7.19 -4.75
CA VAL A 40 2.64 -6.71 -4.74
C VAL A 40 1.87 -7.21 -5.98
N GLN A 41 2.52 -7.25 -7.15
CA GLN A 41 1.92 -7.79 -8.37
C GLN A 41 1.63 -9.29 -8.27
N GLU A 42 2.55 -10.05 -7.68
CA GLU A 42 2.37 -11.49 -7.42
C GLU A 42 1.20 -11.71 -6.45
N VAL A 43 1.15 -10.98 -5.34
CA VAL A 43 0.03 -11.06 -4.38
C VAL A 43 -1.30 -10.69 -5.03
N LEU A 44 -1.34 -9.67 -5.90
CA LEU A 44 -2.53 -9.33 -6.67
C LEU A 44 -2.95 -10.45 -7.61
N GLN A 45 -1.99 -11.15 -8.21
CA GLN A 45 -2.26 -12.26 -9.11
C GLN A 45 -2.81 -13.47 -8.35
N GLU A 46 -2.21 -13.84 -7.22
CA GLU A 46 -2.73 -14.89 -6.33
C GLU A 46 -4.15 -14.57 -5.85
N ALA A 47 -4.40 -13.31 -5.44
CA ALA A 47 -5.73 -12.88 -5.05
C ALA A 47 -6.72 -12.92 -6.22
N ARG A 48 -6.30 -12.62 -7.45
CA ARG A 48 -7.13 -12.76 -8.66
C ARG A 48 -7.55 -14.20 -8.89
N GLU A 49 -6.64 -15.14 -8.72
CA GLU A 49 -6.90 -16.57 -8.88
C GLU A 49 -7.86 -17.07 -7.81
N ALA A 50 -7.63 -16.74 -6.54
CA ALA A 50 -8.55 -17.06 -5.44
C ALA A 50 -9.96 -16.46 -5.64
N ARG A 51 -10.05 -15.30 -6.31
CA ARG A 51 -11.34 -14.68 -6.65
C ARG A 51 -12.10 -15.41 -7.76
N VAL A 52 -11.42 -16.13 -8.64
CA VAL A 52 -12.11 -16.98 -9.64
C VAL A 52 -12.87 -18.07 -8.89
N GLU A 53 -12.21 -18.76 -7.95
CA GLU A 53 -12.85 -19.79 -7.12
C GLU A 53 -13.99 -19.21 -6.28
N ALA A 54 -13.78 -18.06 -5.64
CA ALA A 54 -14.81 -17.37 -4.89
C ALA A 54 -16.04 -17.02 -5.74
N ARG A 55 -15.84 -16.63 -7.00
CA ARG A 55 -16.91 -16.29 -7.93
C ARG A 55 -17.72 -17.51 -8.34
N GLU A 56 -17.06 -18.64 -8.61
CA GLU A 56 -17.77 -19.89 -8.90
C GLU A 56 -18.59 -20.35 -7.69
N ASN A 57 -18.02 -20.27 -6.49
CA ASN A 57 -18.76 -20.55 -5.25
C ASN A 57 -19.96 -19.63 -5.06
N LEU A 58 -19.81 -18.33 -5.36
CA LEU A 58 -20.91 -17.37 -5.32
C LEU A 58 -22.02 -17.75 -6.32
N ARG A 59 -21.67 -18.11 -7.56
CA ARG A 59 -22.63 -18.54 -8.58
C ARG A 59 -23.44 -19.75 -8.13
N LEU A 60 -22.77 -20.74 -7.52
CA LEU A 60 -23.44 -21.91 -6.96
C LEU A 60 -24.42 -21.51 -5.83
N GLN A 61 -24.01 -20.64 -4.91
CA GLN A 61 -24.90 -20.15 -3.84
C GLN A 61 -26.10 -19.39 -4.39
N LEU A 62 -25.90 -18.58 -5.44
CA LEU A 62 -26.97 -17.79 -6.06
C LEU A 62 -28.07 -18.64 -6.71
N THR A 63 -27.79 -19.89 -7.11
CA THR A 63 -28.83 -20.81 -7.63
C THR A 63 -29.94 -21.11 -6.63
N GLN A 64 -29.70 -20.90 -5.33
CA GLN A 64 -30.68 -21.09 -4.27
C GLN A 64 -31.65 -19.90 -4.13
N ILE A 65 -31.34 -18.77 -4.76
CA ILE A 65 -32.16 -17.55 -4.75
C ILE A 65 -33.20 -17.64 -5.86
N LYS A 66 -34.47 -17.32 -5.57
CA LYS A 66 -35.53 -17.42 -6.58
C LYS A 66 -35.56 -16.23 -7.53
N ASP A 67 -35.26 -15.04 -7.00
CA ASP A 67 -35.28 -13.80 -7.77
C ASP A 67 -33.99 -13.63 -8.59
N GLU A 68 -34.08 -13.90 -9.89
CA GLU A 68 -32.98 -13.75 -10.86
C GLU A 68 -32.40 -12.33 -10.89
N ARG A 69 -33.23 -11.30 -10.67
CA ARG A 69 -32.76 -9.91 -10.63
C ARG A 69 -31.85 -9.70 -9.42
N LYS A 70 -32.18 -10.28 -8.26
CA LYS A 70 -31.32 -10.21 -7.08
C LYS A 70 -30.00 -10.96 -7.29
N GLN A 71 -30.04 -12.11 -7.98
CA GLN A 71 -28.82 -12.84 -8.32
C GLN A 71 -27.86 -11.96 -9.14
N GLN A 72 -28.37 -11.36 -10.23
CA GLN A 72 -27.59 -10.49 -11.11
C GLN A 72 -27.03 -9.26 -10.38
N ILE A 73 -27.82 -8.65 -9.49
CA ILE A 73 -27.37 -7.50 -8.69
C ILE A 73 -26.21 -7.91 -7.78
N VAL A 74 -26.31 -9.06 -7.10
CA VAL A 74 -25.28 -9.53 -6.17
C VAL A 74 -24.00 -9.90 -6.91
N GLU A 75 -24.10 -10.66 -8.00
CA GLU A 75 -22.93 -11.01 -8.82
C GLU A 75 -22.22 -9.74 -9.35
N SER A 76 -23.00 -8.80 -9.91
CA SER A 76 -22.46 -7.52 -10.41
C SER A 76 -21.83 -6.68 -9.30
N ALA A 77 -22.44 -6.67 -8.10
CA ALA A 77 -21.90 -5.93 -6.96
C ALA A 77 -20.59 -6.51 -6.46
N MET A 78 -20.48 -7.84 -6.36
CA MET A 78 -19.25 -8.52 -5.98
C MET A 78 -18.15 -8.28 -7.00
N GLU A 79 -18.44 -8.33 -8.30
CA GLU A 79 -17.46 -7.99 -9.33
C GLU A 79 -16.95 -6.55 -9.22
N ARG A 80 -17.86 -5.59 -8.95
CA ARG A 80 -17.49 -4.19 -8.75
C ARG A 80 -16.62 -3.98 -7.52
N ILE A 81 -16.91 -4.66 -6.40
CA ILE A 81 -16.10 -4.64 -5.17
C ILE A 81 -14.66 -5.04 -5.50
N GLN A 82 -14.49 -6.18 -6.19
CA GLN A 82 -13.17 -6.71 -6.50
C GLN A 82 -12.40 -5.82 -7.49
N SER A 83 -13.07 -5.34 -8.54
CA SER A 83 -12.47 -4.39 -9.48
C SER A 83 -12.08 -3.06 -8.82
N MET A 84 -12.86 -2.61 -7.84
CA MET A 84 -12.54 -1.40 -7.08
C MET A 84 -11.32 -1.61 -6.20
N ASN A 85 -11.20 -2.77 -5.53
CA ASN A 85 -10.03 -3.11 -4.75
C ASN A 85 -8.74 -3.08 -5.59
N ASP A 86 -8.75 -3.76 -6.74
CA ASP A 86 -7.59 -3.81 -7.66
C ASP A 86 -7.15 -2.41 -8.10
N ARG A 87 -8.10 -1.56 -8.48
CA ARG A 87 -7.81 -0.19 -8.92
C ARG A 87 -7.22 0.65 -7.79
N TRP A 88 -7.70 0.49 -6.57
CA TRP A 88 -7.19 1.22 -5.42
C TRP A 88 -5.80 0.76 -5.00
N VAL A 89 -5.55 -0.56 -4.93
CA VAL A 89 -4.23 -1.11 -4.64
C VAL A 89 -3.19 -0.59 -5.63
N ALA A 90 -3.48 -0.69 -6.94
CA ALA A 90 -2.58 -0.18 -7.98
C ALA A 90 -2.34 1.33 -7.88
N HIS A 91 -3.39 2.11 -7.55
CA HIS A 91 -3.26 3.54 -7.35
C HIS A 91 -2.36 3.88 -6.14
N TRP A 92 -2.57 3.21 -5.02
CA TRP A 92 -1.81 3.45 -3.79
C TRP A 92 -0.36 3.04 -3.90
N GLU A 93 -0.07 1.91 -4.55
CA GLU A 93 1.29 1.50 -4.89
C GLU A 93 2.03 2.61 -5.67
N ASN A 94 1.39 3.17 -6.70
CA ASN A 94 1.98 4.27 -7.46
C ASN A 94 2.22 5.53 -6.60
N VAL A 95 1.29 5.85 -5.69
CA VAL A 95 1.46 6.97 -4.75
C VAL A 95 2.69 6.75 -3.88
N LEU A 96 2.85 5.56 -3.30
CA LEU A 96 3.98 5.25 -2.41
C LEU A 96 5.31 5.25 -3.16
N GLU A 97 5.34 4.76 -4.40
CA GLU A 97 6.52 4.84 -5.27
C GLU A 97 6.94 6.30 -5.51
N ARG A 98 5.98 7.18 -5.79
CA ARG A 98 6.25 8.62 -5.98
C ARG A 98 6.76 9.28 -4.70
N LEU A 99 6.19 8.95 -3.55
CA LEU A 99 6.65 9.47 -2.25
C LEU A 99 8.09 9.03 -1.96
N ALA A 100 8.42 7.76 -2.19
CA ALA A 100 9.76 7.24 -2.02
C ALA A 100 10.77 7.93 -2.97
N GLY A 101 10.38 8.15 -4.23
CA GLY A 101 11.22 8.87 -5.20
C GLY A 101 11.43 10.35 -4.88
N ILE A 102 10.47 11.00 -4.20
CA ILE A 102 10.67 12.35 -3.66
C ILE A 102 11.75 12.33 -2.58
N LEU A 103 11.68 11.39 -1.64
CA LEU A 103 12.66 11.27 -0.57
C LEU A 103 14.08 11.00 -1.11
N ASP A 104 14.23 10.19 -2.16
CA ASP A 104 15.54 9.98 -2.80
C ASP A 104 16.15 11.30 -3.29
N LYS A 105 15.33 12.14 -3.95
CA LYS A 105 15.77 13.45 -4.46
C LYS A 105 16.11 14.42 -3.33
N VAL A 106 15.35 14.38 -2.24
CA VAL A 106 15.63 15.19 -1.04
C VAL A 106 16.96 14.77 -0.44
N GLU A 107 17.21 13.47 -0.28
CA GLU A 107 18.45 12.94 0.30
C GLU A 107 19.68 13.36 -0.52
N ILE A 108 19.61 13.23 -1.85
CA ILE A 108 20.66 13.71 -2.76
C ILE A 108 20.87 15.22 -2.59
N ARG A 109 19.79 16.00 -2.62
CA ARG A 109 19.90 17.47 -2.52
C ARG A 109 20.43 17.92 -1.16
N ALA A 110 20.05 17.26 -0.08
CA ALA A 110 20.54 17.57 1.26
C ALA A 110 22.04 17.27 1.38
N ASP A 111 22.52 16.21 0.73
CA ASP A 111 23.94 15.87 0.69
C ASP A 111 24.77 16.89 -0.10
N GLU A 112 24.29 17.27 -1.28
CA GLU A 112 24.91 18.26 -2.19
C GLU A 112 24.87 19.70 -1.65
N SER A 113 23.94 20.01 -0.74
CA SER A 113 23.78 21.35 -0.18
C SER A 113 24.79 21.64 0.92
N SER A 114 25.19 22.91 1.05
CA SER A 114 26.06 23.42 2.12
C SER A 114 25.32 23.59 3.45
N LEU A 115 24.59 22.55 3.87
CA LEU A 115 23.88 22.51 5.15
C LEU A 115 24.87 22.31 6.30
N SER A 116 24.53 22.83 7.48
CA SER A 116 25.31 22.54 8.68
C SER A 116 25.21 21.05 9.02
N ALA A 117 26.19 20.52 9.75
CA ALA A 117 26.15 19.12 10.19
C ALA A 117 24.88 18.80 11.02
N THR A 118 24.42 19.79 11.81
CA THR A 118 23.19 19.67 12.61
C THR A 118 21.94 19.62 11.73
N ASP A 119 21.87 20.42 10.67
CA ASP A 119 20.75 20.40 9.73
C ASP A 119 20.73 19.11 8.93
N LYS A 120 21.90 18.61 8.49
CA LYS A 120 22.01 17.32 7.80
C LYS A 120 21.46 16.18 8.66
N LEU A 121 21.90 16.07 9.92
CA LEU A 121 21.38 15.06 10.86
C LEU A 121 19.87 15.19 11.08
N SER A 122 19.37 16.42 11.17
CA SER A 122 17.94 16.68 11.37
C SER A 122 17.10 16.23 10.15
N ILE A 123 17.56 16.50 8.93
CA ILE A 123 16.91 16.04 7.70
C ILE A 123 16.99 14.51 7.59
N GLU A 124 18.14 13.91 7.90
CA GLU A 124 18.30 12.45 7.85
C GLU A 124 17.31 11.75 8.79
N ALA A 125 17.12 12.27 10.00
CA ALA A 125 16.13 11.74 10.94
C ALA A 125 14.69 11.84 10.39
N LEU A 126 14.33 12.97 9.78
CA LEU A 126 13.01 13.17 9.16
C LEU A 126 12.82 12.23 7.94
N ILE A 127 13.86 12.06 7.11
CA ILE A 127 13.83 11.12 5.98
C ILE A 127 13.60 9.71 6.51
N SER A 128 14.31 9.29 7.55
CA SER A 128 14.12 7.97 8.16
C SER A 128 12.67 7.77 8.60
N SER A 129 12.11 8.72 9.35
CA SER A 129 10.71 8.65 9.79
C SER A 129 9.71 8.59 8.63
N ALA A 130 9.96 9.36 7.56
CA ALA A 130 9.12 9.32 6.36
C ALA A 130 9.21 7.98 5.61
N ARG A 131 10.39 7.34 5.61
CA ARG A 131 10.57 5.99 5.05
C ARG A 131 9.80 4.94 5.86
N ASP A 132 9.83 5.03 7.18
CA ASP A 132 9.09 4.12 8.06
C ASP A 132 7.58 4.25 7.82
N ALA A 133 7.08 5.49 7.67
CA ALA A 133 5.68 5.73 7.33
C ALA A 133 5.28 5.17 5.94
N ILE A 134 6.16 5.28 4.94
CA ILE A 134 5.95 4.67 3.62
C ILE A 134 5.94 3.14 3.74
N ALA A 135 6.85 2.55 4.51
CA ALA A 135 6.91 1.11 4.71
C ALA A 135 5.63 0.59 5.39
N ALA A 136 5.12 1.30 6.42
CA ALA A 136 3.86 0.98 7.06
C ALA A 136 2.69 1.00 6.07
N ALA A 137 2.58 2.06 5.28
CA ALA A 137 1.55 2.15 4.23
C ALA A 137 1.68 1.05 3.17
N SER A 138 2.90 0.68 2.77
CA SER A 138 3.15 -0.43 1.85
C SER A 138 2.66 -1.77 2.41
N MET A 139 2.86 -2.03 3.70
CA MET A 139 2.32 -3.24 4.35
C MET A 139 0.80 -3.27 4.32
N SER A 140 0.14 -2.14 4.56
CA SER A 140 -1.33 -2.02 4.49
C SER A 140 -1.84 -2.22 3.05
N VAL A 141 -1.16 -1.66 2.05
CA VAL A 141 -1.47 -1.90 0.63
C VAL A 141 -1.31 -3.37 0.27
N ASN A 142 -0.23 -4.03 0.71
CA ASN A 142 -0.01 -5.46 0.44
C ASN A 142 -1.08 -6.33 1.13
N THR A 143 -1.42 -6.01 2.38
CA THR A 143 -2.53 -6.66 3.09
C THR A 143 -3.82 -6.52 2.30
N GLN A 144 -4.10 -5.34 1.76
CA GLN A 144 -5.29 -5.07 0.96
C GLN A 144 -5.27 -5.76 -0.41
N ALA A 145 -4.09 -5.92 -1.02
CA ALA A 145 -3.90 -6.66 -2.26
C ALA A 145 -4.31 -8.14 -2.10
N SER A 146 -4.03 -8.73 -0.95
CA SER A 146 -4.38 -10.13 -0.64
C SER A 146 -5.87 -10.38 -0.35
N LYS A 147 -6.69 -9.32 -0.23
CA LYS A 147 -8.09 -9.46 0.20
C LYS A 147 -8.96 -10.11 -0.89
N VAL A 148 -9.68 -11.14 -0.47
CA VAL A 148 -10.77 -11.76 -1.22
C VAL A 148 -12.08 -11.54 -0.47
N TYR A 149 -12.89 -10.61 -0.98
CA TYR A 149 -14.24 -10.37 -0.46
C TYR A 149 -15.21 -11.46 -0.89
N ASN A 150 -15.84 -12.10 0.09
CA ASN A 150 -16.84 -13.15 -0.09
C ASN A 150 -18.15 -12.74 0.59
N ILE A 151 -19.26 -13.15 0.00
CA ILE A 151 -20.58 -13.07 0.61
C ILE A 151 -21.06 -14.48 0.90
N GLU A 152 -21.54 -14.71 2.12
CA GLU A 152 -22.23 -15.95 2.47
C GLU A 152 -23.73 -15.75 2.27
N ILE A 153 -24.34 -16.65 1.51
CA ILE A 153 -25.77 -16.60 1.18
C ILE A 153 -26.45 -17.80 1.83
N THR A 154 -27.23 -17.54 2.88
CA THR A 154 -28.03 -18.55 3.58
C THR A 154 -29.51 -18.46 3.24
N ASP A 155 -30.02 -17.23 3.05
CA ASP A 155 -31.43 -16.96 2.78
C ASP A 155 -31.60 -15.67 1.96
N GLU A 156 -32.55 -15.67 1.03
CA GLU A 156 -32.87 -14.54 0.16
C GLU A 156 -33.29 -13.27 0.92
N SER A 157 -33.96 -13.40 2.06
CA SER A 157 -34.37 -12.29 2.93
C SER A 157 -33.18 -11.55 3.56
N THR A 158 -32.03 -12.23 3.71
CA THR A 158 -30.80 -11.68 4.32
C THR A 158 -29.79 -11.16 3.30
N LEU A 159 -30.04 -11.37 2.00
CA LEU A 159 -29.09 -11.06 0.93
C LEU A 159 -28.66 -9.59 0.93
N GLY A 160 -29.59 -8.67 1.20
CA GLY A 160 -29.32 -7.24 1.28
C GLY A 160 -28.42 -6.87 2.47
N SER A 161 -28.65 -7.44 3.65
CA SER A 161 -27.80 -7.20 4.82
C SER A 161 -26.41 -7.80 4.64
N ASN A 162 -26.31 -8.99 4.04
CA ASN A 162 -25.03 -9.67 3.80
C ASN A 162 -24.18 -8.86 2.81
N MET A 163 -24.79 -8.35 1.73
CA MET A 163 -24.11 -7.46 0.80
C MET A 163 -23.63 -6.16 1.48
N LYS A 164 -24.46 -5.57 2.34
CA LYS A 164 -24.08 -4.36 3.09
C LYS A 164 -22.88 -4.62 4.00
N ALA A 165 -22.78 -5.79 4.61
CA ALA A 165 -21.64 -6.18 5.44
C ALA A 165 -20.34 -6.25 4.63
N VAL A 166 -20.36 -6.88 3.45
CA VAL A 166 -19.19 -6.95 2.56
C VAL A 166 -18.75 -5.55 2.10
N MET A 167 -19.70 -4.70 1.72
CA MET A 167 -19.42 -3.31 1.36
C MET A 167 -18.81 -2.51 2.51
N ALA A 168 -19.30 -2.72 3.74
CA ALA A 168 -18.74 -2.09 4.93
C ALA A 168 -17.30 -2.57 5.17
N GLN A 169 -17.04 -3.88 5.01
CA GLN A 169 -15.70 -4.43 5.14
C GLN A 169 -14.72 -3.78 4.15
N LEU A 170 -15.08 -3.70 2.85
CA LEU A 170 -14.24 -3.01 1.87
C LEU A 170 -14.00 -1.55 2.26
N ARG A 171 -15.04 -0.83 2.68
CA ARG A 171 -14.91 0.58 3.10
C ARG A 171 -13.97 0.74 4.29
N ASP A 172 -14.07 -0.13 5.28
CA ASP A 172 -13.30 -0.01 6.51
C ASP A 172 -11.84 -0.43 6.27
N ASP A 173 -11.62 -1.52 5.54
CA ASP A 173 -10.30 -1.93 5.06
C ASP A 173 -9.59 -0.79 4.28
N THR A 174 -10.31 -0.15 3.35
CA THR A 174 -9.75 0.90 2.50
C THR A 174 -9.52 2.22 3.22
N ARG A 175 -10.33 2.53 4.24
CA ARG A 175 -10.08 3.67 5.14
C ARG A 175 -8.72 3.53 5.82
N ASN A 176 -8.41 2.35 6.37
CA ASN A 176 -7.15 2.13 7.08
C ASN A 176 -5.95 2.37 6.16
N VAL A 177 -6.00 1.86 4.93
CA VAL A 177 -4.93 2.10 3.92
C VAL A 177 -4.79 3.59 3.61
N ILE A 178 -5.90 4.32 3.45
CA ILE A 178 -5.88 5.76 3.17
C ILE A 178 -5.26 6.54 4.34
N GLU A 179 -5.56 6.16 5.58
CA GLU A 179 -5.00 6.78 6.78
C GLU A 179 -3.47 6.63 6.82
N ASP A 180 -2.95 5.42 6.60
CA ASP A 180 -1.50 5.18 6.55
C ASP A 180 -0.81 5.95 5.42
N ILE A 181 -1.44 6.02 4.24
CA ILE A 181 -0.92 6.81 3.11
C ILE A 181 -0.89 8.31 3.45
N ASN A 182 -1.88 8.81 4.20
CA ASN A 182 -1.90 10.21 4.61
C ASN A 182 -0.80 10.51 5.64
N VAL A 183 -0.50 9.56 6.54
CA VAL A 183 0.66 9.66 7.43
C VAL A 183 1.95 9.73 6.62
N ALA A 184 2.14 8.86 5.63
CA ALA A 184 3.31 8.88 4.74
C ALA A 184 3.42 10.20 3.96
N ARG A 185 2.31 10.70 3.39
CA ARG A 185 2.29 12.00 2.69
C ARG A 185 2.71 13.15 3.60
N LYS A 186 2.20 13.17 4.84
CA LYS A 186 2.51 14.20 5.83
C LYS A 186 3.99 14.16 6.19
N ALA A 187 4.55 12.99 6.47
CA ALA A 187 5.96 12.83 6.79
C ALA A 187 6.87 13.31 5.65
N VAL A 188 6.55 12.99 4.39
CA VAL A 188 7.28 13.51 3.22
C VAL A 188 7.15 15.03 3.10
N ALA A 189 5.97 15.60 3.37
CA ALA A 189 5.77 17.05 3.35
C ALA A 189 6.59 17.76 4.43
N GLU A 190 6.73 17.17 5.61
CA GLU A 190 7.57 17.68 6.69
C GLU A 190 9.05 17.69 6.30
N VAL A 191 9.55 16.62 5.68
CA VAL A 191 10.91 16.56 5.12
C VAL A 191 11.14 17.70 4.11
N LEU A 192 10.21 17.90 3.17
CA LEU A 192 10.32 18.96 2.17
C LEU A 192 10.32 20.35 2.79
N SER A 193 9.47 20.58 3.80
CA SER A 193 9.40 21.85 4.53
C SER A 193 10.70 22.13 5.29
N ALA A 194 11.24 21.11 5.96
CA ALA A 194 12.50 21.21 6.70
C ALA A 194 13.66 21.56 5.76
N LEU A 195 13.84 20.80 4.68
CA LEU A 195 14.88 21.08 3.68
C LEU A 195 14.74 22.51 3.12
N LYS A 196 13.53 22.93 2.77
CA LYS A 196 13.29 24.29 2.27
C LYS A 196 13.71 25.37 3.27
N SER A 197 13.41 25.18 4.57
CA SER A 197 13.74 26.14 5.61
C SER A 197 15.24 26.25 5.91
N MET A 198 15.99 25.17 5.67
CA MET A 198 17.43 25.08 5.94
C MET A 198 18.29 25.51 4.75
N LEU A 199 17.73 25.46 3.54
CA LEU A 199 18.40 25.99 2.36
C LEU A 199 18.57 27.50 2.49
N PRO A 200 19.77 28.05 2.22
CA PRO A 200 19.95 29.49 2.22
C PRO A 200 18.98 30.11 1.20
N THR A 201 18.17 31.07 1.63
CA THR A 201 17.32 31.82 0.71
C THR A 201 18.23 32.49 -0.32
N LEU A 202 18.07 32.14 -1.60
CA LEU A 202 18.65 32.93 -2.69
C LEU A 202 18.14 34.36 -2.48
N SER A 203 19.03 35.25 -2.04
CA SER A 203 18.74 36.67 -1.97
C SER A 203 18.34 37.12 -3.37
N SER A 204 17.06 37.47 -3.54
CA SER A 204 16.53 38.14 -4.73
C SER A 204 17.17 39.50 -4.93
#